data_AF-A0A380FE34-F1
#
_entry.id   AF-A0A380FE34-F1
#
_cell.length_a   1.000
_cell.length_b   1.000
_cell.length_c   1.000
_cell.angle_alpha   90.00
_cell.angle_beta   90.00
_cell.angle_gamma   90.00
#
_symmetry.space_group_name_H-M   'P 1'
#
loop_
_entity.id
_entity.type
_entity.pdbx_description
1 polymer ?
#
loop_
_entity_poly.entity_id
_entity_poly.type
_entity_poly.pdbx_seq_one_letter_code
_entity_poly.pdbx_strand_id
1 'polypeptide(L)'
;MTTVDQIVARLSDELLKQVDANHLIVMVNGMGGTPLSELNIVAKYLAEYLKGKNITVAHWLVGDYMTALDMQGVSLTFVPVNDELSQAIVAETSSSYFNLV
;
A
#
# COMPACT_ATOMS: atom_id res chain seq x y z
N MET A 1 13.71 -19.22 -5.36
CA MET A 1 12.82 -18.16 -5.89
C MET A 1 12.08 -17.59 -4.70
N THR A 2 12.11 -16.27 -4.51
CA THR A 2 11.43 -15.62 -3.37
C THR A 2 9.94 -15.55 -3.65
N THR A 3 9.10 -15.94 -2.70
CA THR A 3 7.63 -15.90 -2.84
C THR A 3 7.09 -14.50 -2.51
N VAL A 4 5.84 -14.21 -2.90
CA VAL A 4 5.25 -12.88 -2.70
C VAL A 4 5.12 -12.54 -1.21
N ASP A 5 4.73 -13.50 -0.37
CA ASP A 5 4.67 -13.35 1.08
C ASP A 5 6.04 -13.00 1.68
N GLN A 6 7.12 -13.60 1.18
CA GLN A 6 8.49 -13.28 1.61
C GLN A 6 8.92 -11.87 1.19
N ILE A 7 8.53 -11.42 -0.02
CA ILE A 7 8.78 -10.06 -0.50
C ILE A 7 8.04 -9.05 0.38
N VAL A 8 6.74 -9.28 0.61
CA VAL A 8 5.88 -8.44 1.46
C VAL A 8 6.44 -8.33 2.86
N ALA A 9 6.80 -9.47 3.47
CA ALA A 9 7.35 -9.50 4.82
C ALA A 9 8.64 -8.67 4.90
N ARG A 10 9.58 -8.88 3.98
CA ARG A 10 10.84 -8.14 3.94
C ARG A 10 10.63 -6.63 3.81
N LEU A 11 9.79 -6.19 2.88
CA LEU A 11 9.53 -4.75 2.68
C LEU A 11 8.82 -4.14 3.90
N SER A 12 7.84 -4.85 4.44
CA SER A 12 7.06 -4.39 5.59
C SER A 12 7.89 -4.31 6.86
N ASP A 13 8.78 -5.28 7.11
CA ASP A 13 9.68 -5.24 8.26
C ASP A 13 10.62 -4.01 8.21
N GLU A 14 11.09 -3.60 7.03
CA GLU A 14 11.89 -2.37 6.93
C GLU A 14 11.05 -1.11 7.15
N LEU A 15 9.84 -1.04 6.57
CA LEU A 15 8.95 0.11 6.74
C LEU A 15 8.50 0.29 8.19
N LEU A 16 8.14 -0.80 8.88
CA LEU A 16 7.68 -0.77 10.27
C LEU A 16 8.78 -0.39 11.28
N LYS A 17 10.06 -0.38 10.88
CA LYS A 17 11.12 0.23 11.70
C LYS A 17 11.09 1.76 11.68
N GLN A 18 10.45 2.35 10.67
CA GLN A 18 10.43 3.80 10.42
C GLN A 18 9.13 4.46 10.87
N VAL A 19 8.07 3.68 11.12
CA VAL A 19 6.76 4.18 11.54
C VAL A 19 6.28 3.42 12.76
N ASP A 20 5.78 4.15 13.77
CA ASP A 20 5.15 3.56 14.95
C ASP A 20 3.65 3.84 14.92
N ALA A 21 2.86 2.85 14.46
CA ALA A 21 1.41 2.99 14.35
C ALA A 21 0.69 1.65 14.28
N ASN A 22 -0.43 1.57 15.00
CA ASN A 22 -1.39 0.46 14.92
C ASN A 22 -2.46 0.66 13.83
N HIS A 23 -2.54 1.86 13.25
CA HIS A 23 -3.49 2.20 12.19
C HIS A 23 -2.74 2.89 11.04
N LEU A 24 -2.92 2.39 9.82
CA LEU A 24 -2.20 2.86 8.64
C LEU A 24 -3.14 3.19 7.49
N ILE A 25 -2.76 4.17 6.67
CA ILE A 25 -3.11 4.22 5.25
C ILE A 25 -2.01 3.46 4.50
N VAL A 26 -2.39 2.57 3.59
CA VAL A 26 -1.46 1.74 2.83
C VAL A 26 -1.66 1.93 1.35
N MET A 27 -0.57 2.21 0.64
CA MET A 27 -0.52 2.20 -0.82
C MET A 27 0.33 1.04 -1.31
N VAL A 28 -0.24 0.28 -2.24
CA VAL A 28 0.41 -0.74 -3.06
C VAL A 28 0.46 -0.17 -4.48
N ASN A 29 1.62 0.38 -4.84
CA ASN A 29 1.84 1.07 -6.10
C ASN A 29 2.55 0.15 -7.11
N GLY A 30 1.99 0.01 -8.31
CA GLY A 30 2.67 -0.62 -9.42
C GLY A 30 3.69 0.31 -10.07
N MET A 31 4.79 -0.26 -10.54
CA MET A 31 5.86 0.47 -11.23
C MET A 31 5.64 0.54 -12.75
N GLY A 32 4.47 0.10 -13.24
CA GLY A 32 4.02 0.21 -14.63
C GLY A 32 3.89 -1.13 -15.37
N GLY A 33 4.81 -2.08 -15.17
CA GLY A 33 4.79 -3.39 -15.82
C GLY A 33 4.03 -4.49 -15.08
N THR A 34 3.54 -4.21 -13.86
CA THR A 34 2.90 -5.20 -12.98
C THR A 34 1.38 -5.16 -13.10
N PRO A 35 0.71 -6.26 -13.50
CA PRO A 35 -0.75 -6.31 -13.61
C PRO A 35 -1.48 -5.99 -12.29
N LEU A 36 -2.63 -5.33 -12.39
CA LEU A 36 -3.48 -5.02 -11.23
C LEU A 36 -3.87 -6.28 -10.42
N SER A 37 -4.03 -7.43 -11.08
CA SER A 37 -4.27 -8.71 -10.39
C SER A 37 -3.11 -9.12 -9.48
N GLU A 38 -1.87 -8.90 -9.91
CA GLU A 38 -0.68 -9.17 -9.11
C GLU A 38 -0.53 -8.16 -7.96
N LEU A 39 -0.85 -6.88 -8.18
CA LEU A 39 -0.90 -5.88 -7.11
C LEU A 39 -1.93 -6.24 -6.03
N ASN A 40 -3.09 -6.79 -6.43
CA ASN A 40 -4.09 -7.29 -5.47
C ASN A 40 -3.61 -8.53 -4.70
N ILE A 41 -2.78 -9.39 -5.31
CA ILE A 41 -2.14 -10.50 -4.60
C ILE A 41 -1.17 -9.96 -3.54
N VAL A 42 -0.37 -8.94 -3.87
CA VAL A 42 0.50 -8.25 -2.91
C VAL A 42 -0.32 -7.65 -1.76
N ALA A 43 -1.41 -6.94 -2.07
CA ALA A 43 -2.31 -6.35 -1.08
C ALA A 43 -2.92 -7.41 -0.14
N LYS A 44 -3.31 -8.57 -0.66
CA LYS A 44 -3.80 -9.70 0.14
C LYS A 44 -2.76 -10.16 1.17
N TYR A 45 -1.55 -10.49 0.72
CA TYR A 45 -0.49 -10.96 1.62
C TYR A 45 -0.07 -9.88 2.63
N LEU A 46 -0.09 -8.61 2.21
CA LEU A 46 0.18 -7.48 3.10
C LEU A 46 -0.89 -7.33 4.18
N ALA A 47 -2.16 -7.49 3.83
CA ALA A 47 -3.26 -7.46 4.80
C ALA A 47 -3.14 -8.58 5.84
N GLU A 48 -2.83 -9.80 5.40
CA GLU A 48 -2.59 -10.95 6.29
C GLU A 48 -1.39 -10.70 7.23
N TYR A 49 -0.29 -10.16 6.67
CA TYR A 49 0.92 -9.84 7.41
C TYR A 49 0.70 -8.75 8.47
N LEU A 50 0.08 -7.62 8.10
CA LEU A 50 -0.20 -6.51 9.03
C LEU A 50 -1.19 -6.93 10.12
N LYS A 51 -2.22 -7.71 9.77
CA LYS A 51 -3.16 -8.29 10.74
C LYS A 51 -2.43 -9.15 11.78
N GLY A 52 -1.45 -9.96 11.36
CA GLY A 52 -0.61 -10.75 12.27
C GLY A 52 0.21 -9.91 13.25
N LYS A 53 0.44 -8.62 12.96
CA LYS A 53 1.12 -7.66 13.84
C LYS A 53 0.16 -6.74 14.60
N ASN A 54 -1.15 -7.02 14.59
CA ASN A 54 -2.20 -6.16 15.18
C ASN A 54 -2.24 -4.74 14.59
N ILE A 55 -1.84 -4.58 13.33
CA ILE A 55 -1.92 -3.32 12.60
C ILE A 55 -3.17 -3.35 11.71
N THR A 56 -4.01 -2.34 11.84
CA THR A 56 -5.22 -2.16 11.03
C THR A 56 -4.96 -1.18 9.90
N VAL A 57 -5.48 -1.47 8.70
CA VAL A 57 -5.40 -0.53 7.58
C VAL A 57 -6.74 0.18 7.43
N ALA A 58 -6.73 1.50 7.61
CA ALA A 58 -7.90 2.35 7.51
C ALA A 58 -8.30 2.60 6.04
N HIS A 59 -7.30 2.77 5.16
CA HIS A 59 -7.52 3.03 3.74
C HIS A 59 -6.49 2.28 2.89
N TRP A 60 -6.98 1.65 1.82
CA TRP A 60 -6.16 0.93 0.84
C TRP A 60 -6.15 1.68 -0.49
N LEU A 61 -4.95 1.84 -1.05
CA LEU A 61 -4.72 2.41 -2.38
C LEU A 61 -3.96 1.36 -3.19
N VAL A 62 -4.60 0.76 -4.19
CA VAL A 62 -3.99 -0.33 -4.98
C VAL A 62 -4.10 -0.02 -6.47
N GLY A 63 -2.96 0.17 -7.13
CA GLY A 63 -2.92 0.51 -8.55
C GLY A 63 -1.63 1.21 -8.96
N ASP A 64 -1.64 1.82 -10.14
CA ASP A 64 -0.52 2.58 -10.68
C ASP A 64 -0.70 4.06 -10.33
N TYR A 65 -0.03 4.52 -9.27
CA TYR A 65 -0.07 5.91 -8.82
C TYR A 65 1.18 6.68 -9.27
N MET A 66 2.34 6.03 -9.27
CA MET A 66 3.61 6.59 -9.73
C MET A 66 4.48 5.48 -10.34
N THR A 67 4.53 5.44 -11.68
CA THR A 67 5.20 4.38 -12.44
C THR A 67 6.66 4.72 -12.79
N ALA A 68 7.42 3.71 -13.19
CA ALA A 68 8.75 3.82 -13.79
C ALA A 68 8.75 3.14 -15.16
N LEU A 69 8.08 3.78 -16.14
CA LEU A 69 7.86 3.25 -17.49
C LEU A 69 7.18 1.87 -17.44
N ASP A 70 7.84 0.83 -17.96
CA ASP A 70 7.37 -0.55 -18.06
C ASP A 70 8.00 -1.47 -16.99
N MET A 71 8.55 -0.90 -15.92
CA MET A 71 9.20 -1.66 -14.85
C MET A 71 8.22 -2.63 -14.18
N GLN A 72 8.57 -3.91 -14.17
CA GLN A 72 7.88 -4.94 -13.42
C GLN A 72 8.30 -4.86 -11.96
N GLY A 73 7.48 -4.22 -11.14
CA GLY A 73 7.78 -4.00 -9.73
C GLY A 73 6.60 -3.39 -8.97
N VAL A 74 6.75 -3.40 -7.66
CA VAL A 74 5.79 -2.84 -6.70
C VAL A 74 6.53 -2.03 -5.66
N SER A 75 5.92 -0.94 -5.20
CA SER A 75 6.35 -0.22 -4.00
C SER A 75 5.23 -0.21 -2.96
N LEU A 76 5.63 -0.21 -1.69
CA LEU A 76 4.73 -0.12 -0.54
C LEU A 76 4.95 1.22 0.15
N THR A 77 3.87 1.88 0.55
CA THR A 77 3.92 3.12 1.36
C THR A 77 2.98 2.98 2.55
N PHE A 78 3.51 3.25 3.75
CA PHE A 78 2.76 3.25 5.00
C PHE A 78 2.70 4.66 5.57
N VAL A 79 1.49 5.10 5.91
CA VAL A 79 1.28 6.39 6.57
C VAL A 79 0.49 6.14 7.85
N PRO A 80 1.06 6.42 9.04
CA PRO A 80 0.32 6.48 10.29
C PRO A 80 -0.91 7.36 10.16
N VAL A 81 -2.09 6.79 10.39
CA VAL A 81 -3.34 7.55 10.24
C VAL A 81 -3.66 8.28 11.54
N ASN A 82 -4.08 9.52 11.40
CA ASN A 82 -4.75 10.31 12.42
C ASN A 82 -6.09 10.81 11.86
N ASP A 83 -6.92 11.45 12.69
CA ASP A 83 -8.26 11.88 12.29
C ASP A 83 -8.24 12.85 11.11
N GLU A 84 -7.27 13.77 11.07
CA GLU A 84 -7.11 14.74 9.97
C GLU A 84 -6.79 14.03 8.65
N LEU A 85 -5.81 13.12 8.66
CA LEU A 85 -5.41 12.36 7.48
C LEU A 85 -6.51 11.40 7.02
N SER A 86 -7.26 10.79 7.94
CA SER A 86 -8.38 9.91 7.58
C SER A 86 -9.51 10.67 6.87
N GLN A 87 -9.70 11.95 7.17
CA GLN A 87 -10.67 12.80 6.48
C GLN A 87 -10.10 13.33 5.16
N ALA A 88 -8.84 13.78 5.17
CA ALA A 88 -8.19 14.36 4.02
C ALA A 88 -8.04 13.35 2.87
N ILE A 89 -7.74 12.09 3.17
CA ILE A 89 -7.48 11.08 2.13
C ILE A 89 -8.72 10.78 1.27
N VAL A 90 -9.93 10.91 1.83
CA VAL A 90 -11.20 10.66 1.13
C VAL A 90 -11.89 11.95 0.66
N ALA A 91 -11.26 13.11 0.82
CA ALA A 91 -11.83 14.37 0.36
C ALA A 91 -11.91 14.41 -1.16
N GLU A 92 -12.97 15.03 -1.70
CA GLU A 92 -13.13 15.17 -3.16
C GLU A 92 -11.95 15.92 -3.77
N THR A 93 -11.48 15.43 -4.91
CA THR A 93 -10.43 16.09 -5.69
C THR A 93 -10.88 16.26 -7.14
N SER A 94 -10.29 17.24 -7.83
CA SER A 94 -10.48 17.42 -9.27
C SER A 94 -9.58 16.49 -10.11
N SER A 95 -8.72 15.70 -9.47
CA SER A 95 -7.78 14.82 -10.16
C SER A 95 -8.48 13.55 -10.64
N SER A 96 -8.37 13.26 -11.93
CA SER A 96 -8.85 11.99 -12.50
C SER A 96 -8.07 10.77 -12.03
N TYR A 97 -6.89 10.96 -11.42
CA TYR A 97 -5.98 9.88 -11.01
C TYR A 97 -5.97 9.64 -9.49
N PHE A 98 -6.72 10.44 -8.73
CA PHE A 98 -6.83 10.28 -7.28
C PHE A 98 -8.25 10.61 -6.84
N ASN A 99 -9.18 9.73 -7.19
CA ASN A 99 -10.59 9.85 -6.86
C ASN A 99 -11.01 8.57 -6.11
N LEU A 100 -11.12 8.67 -4.78
CA LEU A 100 -11.49 7.55 -3.91
C LEU A 100 -13.00 7.44 -3.66
N VAL A 101 -13.77 8.24 -4.40
CA VAL A 101 -15.24 8.33 -4.35
C VAL A 101 -15.83 7.88 -5.68
#